data_AF-A0A352PQP1-F1
#
_entry.id   AF-A0A352PQP1-F1
#
_cell.length_a   1.000
_cell.length_b   1.000
_cell.length_c   1.000
_cell.angle_alpha   90.00
_cell.angle_beta   90.00
_cell.angle_gamma   90.00
#
_symmetry.space_group_name_H-M   'P 1'
#
loop_
_entity.id
_entity.type
_entity.pdbx_description
1 polymer ?
#
loop_
_entity_poly.entity_id
_entity_poly.type
_entity_poly.pdbx_seq_one_letter_code
_entity_poly.pdbx_strand_id
1 'polypeptide(L)'
;MIETHDDVLKQKNLPRVGETVRSKKYGTLWRVMEKREMWVNTADDPRTGSPRLLPAIYLCYWRIREGQAPGIGKLLGYAYTLHDTTFETNWEVVSNK
;
A
#
# COMPACT_ATOMS: atom_id res chain seq x y z
N MET A 1 -18.01 6.65 14.62
CA MET A 1 -16.84 5.86 15.08
C MET A 1 -15.62 6.51 14.48
N ILE A 2 -14.54 6.70 15.25
CA ILE A 2 -13.29 7.27 14.73
C ILE A 2 -12.54 6.13 14.04
N GLU A 3 -12.17 6.31 12.79
CA GLU A 3 -11.40 5.33 12.02
C GLU A 3 -9.97 5.20 12.57
N THR A 4 -9.42 3.99 12.57
CA THR A 4 -8.06 3.70 13.07
C THR A 4 -7.19 2.98 12.04
N HIS A 5 -5.87 2.95 12.26
CA HIS A 5 -4.94 2.15 11.44
C HIS A 5 -5.26 0.65 11.48
N ASP A 6 -5.73 0.14 12.61
CA ASP A 6 -6.15 -1.25 12.76
C ASP A 6 -7.32 -1.60 11.84
N ASP A 7 -8.26 -0.67 11.66
CA ASP A 7 -9.39 -0.87 10.74
C ASP A 7 -8.89 -0.99 9.30
N VAL A 8 -7.92 -0.16 8.90
CA VAL A 8 -7.27 -0.23 7.58
C VAL A 8 -6.57 -1.58 7.41
N LEU A 9 -5.77 -2.01 8.38
CA LEU A 9 -5.04 -3.28 8.32
C LEU A 9 -5.97 -4.48 8.17
N LYS A 10 -7.09 -4.49 8.90
CA LYS A 10 -8.09 -5.58 8.87
C LYS A 10 -8.86 -5.62 7.55
N GLN A 11 -9.19 -4.47 6.97
CA GLN A 11 -10.07 -4.42 5.80
C GLN A 11 -9.34 -4.44 4.46
N LYS A 12 -8.06 -4.06 4.41
CA LYS A 12 -7.34 -3.88 3.12
C LYS A 12 -6.54 -5.08 2.64
N ASN A 13 -6.46 -6.16 3.43
CA ASN A 13 -5.72 -7.40 3.09
C ASN A 13 -4.29 -7.12 2.60
N LEU A 14 -3.58 -6.25 3.32
CA LEU A 14 -2.27 -5.77 2.92
C LEU A 14 -1.20 -6.86 3.11
N PRO A 15 -0.21 -6.98 2.20
CA PRO A 15 0.88 -7.92 2.33
C PRO A 15 1.81 -7.56 3.50
N ARG A 16 2.64 -8.52 3.89
CA ARG A 16 3.74 -8.37 4.85
C ARG A 16 4.98 -7.83 4.15
N VAL A 17 5.83 -7.16 4.95
CA VAL A 17 7.17 -6.78 4.49
C VAL A 17 7.94 -8.04 4.12
N GLY A 18 8.64 -7.99 2.99
CA GLY A 18 9.37 -9.11 2.42
C GLY A 18 8.53 -10.00 1.50
N GLU A 19 7.22 -9.84 1.38
CA GLU A 19 6.48 -10.61 0.39
C GLU A 19 6.75 -10.10 -1.04
N THR A 20 6.70 -11.02 -2.00
CA THR A 20 6.74 -10.69 -3.43
C THR A 20 5.31 -10.61 -3.94
N VAL A 21 4.99 -9.54 -4.64
CA VAL A 21 3.66 -9.28 -5.21
C VAL A 21 3.76 -9.02 -6.70
N ARG A 22 2.69 -9.35 -7.44
CA ARG A 22 2.57 -9.06 -8.87
C ARG A 22 1.51 -8.00 -9.08
N SER A 23 1.84 -6.99 -9.90
CA SER A 23 0.84 -6.03 -10.37
C SER A 23 -0.09 -6.73 -11.35
N LYS A 24 -1.39 -6.76 -11.08
CA LYS A 24 -2.39 -7.35 -11.98
C LYS A 24 -2.48 -6.61 -13.31
N LYS A 25 -2.31 -5.29 -13.28
CA LYS A 25 -2.38 -4.43 -14.48
C LYS A 25 -1.21 -4.65 -15.45
N TYR A 26 0.00 -4.80 -14.93
CA TYR A 26 1.22 -4.80 -15.76
C TYR A 26 2.02 -6.11 -15.74
N GLY A 27 1.61 -7.09 -14.93
CA GLY A 27 2.33 -8.37 -14.76
C GLY A 27 3.70 -8.26 -14.07
N THR A 28 4.12 -7.06 -13.66
CA THR A 28 5.45 -6.82 -13.06
C THR A 28 5.53 -7.30 -11.62
N LEU A 29 6.68 -7.84 -11.22
CA LEU A 29 6.96 -8.30 -9.86
C LEU A 29 7.62 -7.23 -8.99
N TRP A 30 7.23 -7.20 -7.72
CA TRP A 30 7.69 -6.22 -6.75
C TRP A 30 7.85 -6.86 -5.37
N ARG A 31 8.89 -6.46 -4.63
CA ARG A 31 9.13 -6.84 -3.23
C ARG A 31 8.56 -5.76 -2.33
N VAL A 32 7.78 -6.13 -1.31
CA VAL A 32 7.34 -5.20 -0.26
C VAL A 32 8.52 -4.89 0.65
N MET A 33 8.93 -3.63 0.72
CA MET A 33 10.13 -3.19 1.45
C MET A 33 9.78 -2.54 2.78
N GLU A 34 8.67 -1.81 2.85
CA GLU A 34 8.24 -1.08 4.03
C GLU A 34 6.73 -1.19 4.17
N LYS A 35 6.28 -1.31 5.42
CA LYS A 35 4.89 -1.14 5.82
C LYS A 35 4.86 -0.28 7.08
N ARG A 36 4.21 0.88 7.04
CA ARG A 36 4.09 1.76 8.20
C ARG A 36 2.75 2.47 8.26
N GLU A 37 2.38 2.87 9.46
CA GLU A 37 1.24 3.74 9.72
C GLU A 37 1.58 5.18 9.36
N MET A 38 0.60 5.89 8.82
CA MET A 38 0.70 7.32 8.55
C MET A 38 -0.68 7.98 8.64
N TRP A 39 -0.70 9.31 8.68
CA TRP A 39 -1.90 10.11 8.54
C TRP A 39 -1.88 10.82 7.19
N VAL A 40 -2.98 10.78 6.46
CA VAL A 40 -3.13 11.49 5.18
C VAL A 40 -4.16 12.62 5.32
N ASN A 41 -3.84 13.77 4.73
CA ASN A 41 -4.79 14.86 4.60
C ASN A 41 -5.75 14.54 3.46
N THR A 42 -7.05 14.58 3.73
CA THR A 42 -8.06 14.62 2.66
C THR A 42 -8.43 16.05 2.35
N ALA A 43 -8.90 16.29 1.12
CA ALA A 43 -9.48 17.57 0.75
C ALA A 43 -10.64 17.90 1.72
N ASP A 44 -10.70 19.15 2.16
CA ASP A 44 -11.61 19.58 3.23
C ASP A 44 -13.06 19.18 2.95
N ASP A 45 -13.77 18.70 3.98
CA ASP A 45 -15.22 18.57 3.90
C ASP A 45 -15.81 19.99 3.75
N PRO A 46 -16.53 20.31 2.65
CA PRO A 46 -17.12 21.63 2.43
C PRO A 46 -18.05 22.09 3.57
N ARG A 47 -18.54 21.16 4.40
CA ARG A 47 -19.46 21.41 5.50
C ARG A 47 -18.76 21.75 6.82
N THR A 48 -17.51 21.34 7.01
CA THR A 48 -16.77 21.56 8.28
C THR A 48 -15.48 22.35 8.12
N GLY A 49 -15.00 22.57 6.89
CA GLY A 49 -13.84 23.42 6.58
C GLY A 49 -12.54 23.03 7.30
N SER A 50 -12.46 21.80 7.80
CA SER A 50 -11.35 21.29 8.60
C SER A 50 -10.73 20.11 7.87
N PRO A 51 -9.39 20.05 7.72
CA PRO A 51 -8.73 18.92 7.10
C PRO A 51 -9.03 17.67 7.91
N ARG A 52 -9.61 16.66 7.26
CA ARG A 52 -9.77 15.35 7.88
C ARG A 52 -8.49 14.57 7.69
N LEU A 53 -7.78 14.36 8.80
CA LEU A 53 -6.69 13.40 8.89
C LEU A 53 -7.28 12.00 8.91
N LEU A 54 -6.99 11.21 7.88
CA LEU A 54 -7.38 9.80 7.84
C LEU A 54 -6.19 8.90 8.19
N PRO A 55 -6.42 7.83 8.96
CA PRO A 55 -5.41 6.80 9.12
C PRO A 55 -5.17 6.10 7.79
N ALA A 56 -3.91 5.84 7.48
CA ALA A 56 -3.51 5.10 6.30
C ALA A 56 -2.33 4.18 6.59
N ILE A 57 -2.24 3.09 5.83
CA ILE A 57 -1.06 2.22 5.82
C ILE A 57 -0.29 2.47 4.53
N TYR A 58 0.96 2.90 4.66
CA TYR A 58 1.87 3.07 3.54
C TYR A 58 2.61 1.77 3.25
N LEU A 59 2.65 1.40 1.97
CA LEU A 59 3.47 0.32 1.44
C LEU A 59 4.48 0.87 0.43
N CYS A 60 5.76 0.56 0.66
CA CYS A 60 6.83 0.80 -0.30
C CYS A 60 7.18 -0.51 -1.01
N TYR A 61 7.28 -0.45 -2.32
CA TYR A 61 7.57 -1.59 -3.19
C TYR A 61 8.85 -1.33 -3.96
N TRP A 62 9.67 -2.36 -4.12
CA TRP A 62 10.84 -2.33 -5.00
C TRP A 62 10.66 -3.28 -6.17
N ARG A 63 10.87 -2.79 -7.39
CA ARG A 63 10.65 -3.57 -8.60
C ARG A 63 11.70 -4.68 -8.73
N ILE A 64 11.24 -5.91 -8.90
CA ILE A 64 12.09 -7.07 -9.18
C ILE A 64 12.29 -7.16 -10.70
N ARG A 65 13.56 -7.30 -11.11
CA ARG A 65 13.95 -7.60 -12.49
C ARG A 65 15.07 -8.64 -12.45
N GLU A 66 15.04 -9.56 -13.40
CA GLU A 66 16.11 -10.56 -13.55
C GLU A 66 17.46 -9.88 -13.83
N GLY A 67 18.52 -10.37 -13.21
CA GLY A 67 19.88 -9.83 -13.36
C GLY A 67 20.14 -8.48 -12.70
N GLN A 68 19.18 -7.89 -11.98
CA GLN A 68 19.37 -6.60 -11.29
C GLN A 68 19.81 -6.79 -9.84
N ALA A 69 20.91 -6.13 -9.46
CA ALA A 69 21.44 -6.18 -8.10
C ALA A 69 20.53 -5.49 -7.06
N PRO A 70 20.49 -5.98 -5.82
CA PRO A 70 19.82 -5.30 -4.70
C PRO A 70 20.26 -3.84 -4.57
N GLY A 71 19.29 -2.94 -4.33
CA GLY A 71 19.55 -1.50 -4.14
C GLY A 71 19.50 -0.65 -5.41
N ILE A 72 19.43 -1.27 -6.61
CA ILE A 72 19.22 -0.57 -7.87
C ILE A 72 17.83 -0.91 -8.39
N GLY A 73 16.98 0.09 -8.65
CA GLY A 73 15.68 -0.15 -9.27
C GLY A 73 14.64 0.93 -8.99
N LYS A 74 13.42 0.69 -9.48
CA LYS A 74 12.29 1.59 -9.24
C LYS A 74 11.65 1.28 -7.90
N LEU A 75 11.45 2.32 -7.09
CA LEU A 75 10.57 2.29 -5.93
C LEU A 75 9.18 2.79 -6.32
N LEU A 76 8.16 2.30 -5.62
CA LEU A 76 6.77 2.71 -5.77
C LEU A 76 6.14 2.75 -4.38
N GLY A 77 5.37 3.79 -4.10
CA GLY A 77 4.70 3.96 -2.81
C GLY A 77 3.21 4.10 -2.98
N TYR A 78 2.43 3.41 -2.13
CA TYR A 78 0.99 3.60 -2.04
C TYR A 78 0.56 3.71 -0.58
N ALA A 79 -0.27 4.71 -0.28
CA ALA A 79 -0.99 4.79 0.98
C ALA A 79 -2.40 4.21 0.77
N TYR A 80 -2.82 3.35 1.69
CA TYR A 80 -4.15 2.76 1.70
C TYR A 80 -4.94 3.33 2.87
N THR A 81 -6.03 4.02 2.59
CA THR A 81 -7.05 4.45 3.56
C THR A 81 -8.22 3.48 3.56
N LEU A 82 -9.15 3.61 4.51
CA LEU A 82 -10.40 2.86 4.51
C LEU A 82 -11.29 3.11 3.28
N HIS A 83 -11.12 4.24 2.60
CA HIS A 83 -11.95 4.61 1.45
C HIS A 83 -11.37 4.17 0.09
N ASP A 84 -10.10 3.74 0.05
CA ASP A 84 -9.47 3.24 -1.18
C ASP A 84 -9.92 1.83 -1.57
N THR A 85 -9.60 1.39 -2.79
CA THR A 85 -9.72 -0.04 -3.15
C THR A 85 -8.78 -0.92 -2.30
N THR A 86 -9.08 -2.21 -2.19
CA THR A 86 -8.22 -3.16 -1.46
C THR A 86 -6.91 -3.43 -2.22
N PHE A 87 -5.90 -3.93 -1.50
CA PHE A 87 -4.65 -4.39 -2.11
C PHE A 87 -4.89 -5.39 -3.24
N GLU A 88 -5.77 -6.36 -2.99
CA GLU A 88 -6.09 -7.46 -3.91
C GLU A 88 -6.77 -6.99 -5.20
N THR A 89 -7.29 -5.76 -5.25
CA THR A 89 -7.83 -5.20 -6.50
C THR A 89 -6.73 -5.00 -7.54
N ASN A 90 -5.53 -4.60 -7.10
CA ASN A 90 -4.43 -4.20 -7.98
C ASN A 90 -3.24 -5.18 -7.98
N TRP A 91 -3.15 -6.01 -6.94
CA TRP A 91 -2.00 -6.84 -6.65
C TRP A 91 -2.41 -8.26 -6.28
N GLU A 92 -1.47 -9.18 -6.42
CA GLU A 92 -1.58 -10.54 -5.88
C GLU A 92 -0.26 -10.92 -5.22
N VAL A 93 -0.31 -11.63 -4.08
CA VAL A 93 0.89 -12.20 -3.46
C VAL A 93 1.33 -13.40 -4.29
N VAL A 94 2.62 -13.43 -4.64
CA VAL A 94 3.22 -14.57 -5.33
C VAL A 94 3.72 -15.53 -4.25
N SER A 95 2.96 -16.58 -3.96
CA SER A 95 3.44 -17.66 -3.10
C SER A 95 4.59 -18.40 -3.79
N ASN A 96 5.76 -18.43 -3.15
CA ASN A 96 6.74 -19.46 -3.44
C ASN A 96 6.24 -20.75 -2.78
N LYS A 97 5.71 -21.67 -3.58
CA LYS A 97 5.64 -23.08 -3.19
C LYS A 97 7.03 -23.69 -3.29
#